data_AF-A0AB73GV18-F1
#
_entry.id   AF-A0AB73GV18-F1
#
_cell.length_a   1.000
_cell.length_b   1.000
_cell.length_c   1.000
_cell.angle_alpha   90.00
_cell.angle_beta   90.00
_cell.angle_gamma   90.00
#
_symmetry.space_group_name_H-M   'P 1'
#
loop_
_entity.id
_entity.type
_entity.pdbx_description
1 polymer ?
#
loop_
_entity_poly.entity_id
_entity_poly.type
_entity_poly.pdbx_seq_one_letter_code
_entity_poly.pdbx_strand_id
1 'polypeptide(L)' 'MESQAPGQTQWSSTAFVYHRDHPSPIATIEGAGQGEYRGDAREQALRVGSCLAEFLDPKEYRL' A
#
# COMPACT_ATOMS: atom_id res chain seq x y z
N MET A 1 -0.26 5.05 -2.84
CA MET A 1 0.25 6.00 -3.85
C MET A 1 0.02 5.37 -5.20
N GLU A 2 -0.73 6.02 -6.08
CA GLU A 2 -0.98 5.51 -7.43
C GLU A 2 -0.02 6.15 -8.44
N SER A 3 0.47 5.36 -9.38
CA SER A 3 1.34 5.82 -10.46
C SER A 3 0.99 5.11 -11.77
N GLN A 4 1.27 5.78 -12.87
CA GLN A 4 1.17 5.23 -14.22
C GLN A 4 2.46 5.61 -14.95
N ALA A 5 3.17 4.62 -15.49
CA ALA A 5 4.40 4.88 -16.24
C ALA A 5 4.06 5.50 -17.61
N PRO A 6 4.93 6.37 -18.17
CA PRO A 6 4.72 6.92 -19.50
C PRO A 6 4.52 5.81 -20.55
N GLY A 7 3.45 5.92 -21.34
CA GLY A 7 3.12 4.93 -22.37
C GLY A 7 2.43 3.66 -21.88
N GLN A 8 2.22 3.50 -20.56
CA GLN A 8 1.41 2.42 -20.01
C GLN A 8 -0.04 2.86 -19.82
N THR A 9 -0.97 1.95 -20.07
CA THR A 9 -2.41 2.18 -19.84
C THR A 9 -2.84 1.80 -18.44
N GLN A 10 -2.10 0.94 -17.76
CA GLN A 10 -2.42 0.47 -16.41
C GLN A 10 -1.87 1.42 -15.33
N TRP A 11 -2.70 1.64 -14.32
CA TRP A 11 -2.30 2.20 -13.04
C TRP A 11 -1.75 1.12 -12.14
N SER A 12 -0.70 1.47 -11.40
CA SER A 12 -0.18 0.69 -10.28
C SER A 12 -0.34 1.46 -8.99
N SER A 13 -0.43 0.76 -7.86
CA SER A 13 -0.57 1.37 -6.54
C SER A 13 0.35 0.72 -5.52
N THR A 14 1.12 1.55 -4.82
CA THR A 14 1.92 1.13 -3.66
C THR A 14 1.11 1.35 -2.38
N ALA A 15 1.07 0.32 -1.53
CA ALA A 15 0.49 0.40 -0.19
C ALA A 15 1.59 0.72 0.83
N PHE A 16 1.28 1.61 1.77
CA PHE A 16 2.15 1.95 2.89
C PHE A 16 1.39 1.70 4.18
N VAL A 17 1.94 0.88 5.07
CA VAL A 17 1.37 0.62 6.39
C VAL A 17 2.18 1.38 7.41
N TYR A 18 1.51 2.17 8.24
CA TYR A 18 2.12 3.01 9.27
C TYR A 18 1.74 2.53 10.65
N HIS A 19 2.68 2.62 11.59
CA HIS A 19 2.39 2.56 13.02
C HIS A 19 2.44 3.98 13.59
N ARG A 20 1.57 4.29 14.56
CA ARG A 20 1.44 5.64 15.14
C ARG A 20 2.75 6.17 15.71
N ASP A 21 3.51 5.29 16.35
CA ASP A 21 4.72 5.66 17.07
C ASP A 21 5.97 5.64 16.18
N HIS A 22 5.81 5.41 14.86
CA HIS A 22 6.90 5.41 13.89
C HIS A 22 6.80 6.60 12.92
N PRO A 23 7.90 7.29 12.62
CA PRO A 23 7.91 8.42 11.66
C PRO A 23 7.87 7.98 10.19
N SER A 24 8.00 6.68 9.92
CA SER A 24 8.08 6.08 8.58
C SER A 24 7.13 4.89 8.45
N PRO A 25 6.77 4.45 7.22
CA PRO A 25 6.04 3.21 7.04
C PRO A 25 6.78 2.05 7.71
N ILE A 26 6.04 1.20 8.42
CA ILE A 26 6.56 -0.07 8.95
C ILE A 26 6.53 -1.18 7.89
N ALA A 27 5.73 -1.01 6.84
CA ALA A 27 5.77 -1.83 5.64
C ALA A 27 5.44 -1.02 4.39
N THR A 28 6.10 -1.36 3.29
CA THR A 28 5.83 -0.82 1.94
C THR A 28 5.63 -1.99 0.99
N ILE A 29 4.53 -1.98 0.26
CA ILE A 29 4.19 -3.01 -0.72
C ILE A 29 4.07 -2.34 -2.08
N GLU A 30 5.13 -2.42 -2.87
CA GLU A 30 5.14 -1.92 -4.24
C GLU A 30 4.26 -2.81 -5.12
N GLY A 31 3.50 -2.19 -6.03
CA GLY A 31 2.60 -2.94 -6.92
C GLY A 31 1.44 -3.66 -6.21
N ALA A 32 1.07 -3.26 -5.00
CA ALA A 32 -0.03 -3.82 -4.21
C ALA A 32 -1.41 -3.76 -4.91
N GLY A 33 -1.55 -2.96 -5.95
CA GLY A 33 -2.71 -2.98 -6.82
C GLY A 33 -2.38 -2.58 -8.24
N GLN A 34 -3.14 -3.13 -9.19
CA GLN A 34 -3.05 -2.81 -10.62
C GLN A 34 -4.44 -2.76 -11.26
N GLY A 35 -4.65 -1.82 -12.19
CA GLY A 35 -5.93 -1.70 -12.88
C GLY A 35 -5.90 -0.69 -14.01
N GLU A 36 -6.86 -0.80 -14.93
CA GLU A 36 -7.03 0.19 -16.00
C GLU A 36 -7.47 1.55 -15.46
N TYR A 37 -8.21 1.53 -14.35
CA TYR A 37 -8.61 2.73 -13.61
C TYR A 37 -7.76 2.89 -12.35
N ARG A 38 -7.37 4.14 -12.08
CA ARG A 38 -6.65 4.52 -10.86
C ARG A 38 -7.37 4.08 -9.59
N GLY A 39 -8.70 4.16 -9.58
CA GLY A 39 -9.54 3.78 -8.44
C GLY A 39 -9.42 2.30 -8.08
N ASP A 40 -9.43 1.43 -9.09
CA ASP A 40 -9.36 -0.03 -8.91
C ASP A 40 -7.99 -0.44 -8.36
N ALA A 41 -6.91 0.11 -8.93
CA ALA A 41 -5.56 -0.11 -8.44
C ALA A 41 -5.42 0.35 -6.98
N ARG A 42 -6.02 1.49 -6.63
CA ARG A 42 -6.04 1.99 -5.25
C ARG A 42 -6.82 1.07 -4.32
N GLU A 43 -8.01 0.62 -4.71
CA GLU A 43 -8.85 -0.24 -3.89
C GLU A 43 -8.16 -1.58 -3.60
N GLN A 44 -7.52 -2.18 -4.61
CA GLN A 44 -6.70 -3.37 -4.41
C GLN A 44 -5.56 -3.13 -3.42
N ALA A 45 -4.78 -2.05 -3.58
CA ALA A 45 -3.69 -1.72 -2.68
C ALA A 45 -4.16 -1.48 -1.23
N LEU A 46 -5.34 -0.87 -1.05
CA LEU A 46 -5.95 -0.70 0.28
C LEU A 46 -6.33 -2.05 0.90
N ARG A 47 -6.94 -2.96 0.15
CA ARG A 47 -7.29 -4.30 0.65
C ARG A 47 -6.04 -5.08 1.05
N VAL A 48 -4.99 -5.05 0.23
CA VAL A 48 -3.71 -5.73 0.53
C VAL A 48 -3.05 -5.12 1.77
N GLY A 49 -2.99 -3.79 1.87
CA GLY A 49 -2.43 -3.10 3.03
C GLY A 49 -3.19 -3.37 4.32
N SER A 50 -4.53 -3.36 4.28
CA SER A 50 -5.37 -3.72 5.42
C SER A 50 -5.17 -5.17 5.85
N CYS A 51 -5.12 -6.09 4.89
CA CYS A 51 -4.85 -7.51 5.15
C CYS A 51 -3.49 -7.69 5.85
N LEU A 52 -2.42 -7.06 5.34
CA LEU A 52 -1.11 -7.13 6.00
C LEU A 52 -1.18 -6.60 7.44
N ALA A 53 -1.86 -5.47 7.66
CA ALA A 53 -1.96 -4.86 8.99
C ALA A 53 -2.61 -5.78 10.03
N GLU A 54 -3.49 -6.69 9.64
CA GLU A 54 -4.10 -7.69 10.53
C GLU A 54 -3.08 -8.73 11.05
N PHE A 55 -1.95 -8.93 10.37
CA PHE A 55 -0.90 -9.90 10.74
C PHE A 55 0.29 -9.29 11.48
N LEU A 56 0.37 -7.96 11.58
CA LEU A 56 1.47 -7.29 12.29
C LEU A 56 1.12 -7.18 13.78
N ASP A 57 2.06 -7.49 14.67
CA ASP A 57 1.90 -7.17 16.10
C ASP A 57 2.27 -5.70 16.34
N PRO A 58 1.31 -4.81 16.71
CA PRO A 58 1.61 -3.41 16.95
C PRO A 58 2.64 -3.18 18.06
N LYS A 59 2.85 -4.14 18.97
CA LYS A 59 3.82 -4.01 20.06
C LYS A 59 5.26 -4.05 19.58
N GLU A 60 5.56 -4.70 18.45
CA GLU A 60 6.91 -4.76 17.88
C GLU A 60 7.37 -3.40 17.33
N TYR A 61 6.45 -2.45 17.13
CA TYR A 61 6.70 -1.15 16.51
C TYR A 61 6.50 0.03 17.47
N ARG A 62 6.43 -0.23 18.77
CA ARG A 62 6.41 0.81 19.80
C ARG A 62 7.85 1.19 20.15
N LEU A 63 8.15 2.49 20.11
CA LEU A 63 9.42 3.06 20.57
C LEU A 63 9.38 3.40 22.06
#